data_AF-A0AAP8T1Q7-F1
#
_entry.id   AF-A0AAP8T1Q7-F1
#
_cell.length_a   1.000
_cell.length_b   1.000
_cell.length_c   1.000
_cell.angle_alpha   90.00
_cell.angle_beta   90.00
_cell.angle_gamma   90.00
#
_symmetry.space_group_name_H-M   'P 1'
#
loop_
_entity.id
_entity.type
_entity.pdbx_description
1 polymer ?
#
loop_
_entity_poly.entity_id
_entity_poly.type
_entity_poly.pdbx_seq_one_letter_code
_entity_poly.pdbx_strand_id
1 'polypeptide(L)' 'MLLQLLMRSEFLFQMVGSFMILCGIGLRAHGKIILGRHFSHSLRLLTDHELVKAGAFKYIRHPAYLGTLLIV' A
#
# COMPACT_ATOMS: atom_id res chain seq x y z
N MET A 1 -31.85 13.48 -16.44
CA MET A 1 -31.69 13.34 -14.98
C MET A 1 -31.01 12.01 -14.59
N LEU A 2 -31.56 10.84 -14.94
CA LEU A 2 -30.97 9.53 -14.60
C LEU A 2 -29.53 9.33 -15.14
N LEU A 3 -29.30 9.71 -16.40
CA LEU A 3 -27.97 9.62 -17.03
C LEU A 3 -26.91 10.47 -16.33
N GLN A 4 -27.28 11.65 -15.82
CA GLN A 4 -26.36 12.53 -15.09
C GLN A 4 -25.99 11.97 -13.71
N LEU A 5 -26.95 11.33 -13.03
CA LEU A 5 -26.70 10.63 -11.77
C LEU A 5 -25.79 9.43 -11.97
N LEU A 6 -26.02 8.64 -13.03
CA LEU A 6 -25.18 7.49 -13.39
C LEU A 6 -23.73 7.95 -13.69
N MET A 7 -23.57 8.97 -14.55
CA MET A 7 -22.26 9.55 -14.90
C MET A 7 -21.50 10.07 -13.66
N ARG A 8 -22.20 10.69 -12.70
CA ARG A 8 -21.61 11.20 -11.45
C ARG A 8 -21.14 10.07 -10.54
N SER A 9 -21.88 8.97 -10.49
CA SER A 9 -21.51 7.76 -9.73
C SER A 9 -20.23 7.15 -10.29
N GLU A 10 -20.16 6.94 -11.61
CA GLU A 10 -18.97 6.38 -12.27
C GLU A 10 -17.71 7.21 -12.01
N PHE A 11 -17.82 8.54 -12.11
CA PHE A 11 -16.71 9.44 -11.82
C PHE A 11 -16.24 9.34 -10.37
N LEU A 12 -17.18 9.25 -9.41
CA LEU A 12 -16.83 9.09 -8.00
C LEU A 12 -16.11 7.76 -7.74
N PHE A 13 -16.59 6.65 -8.34
CA PHE A 13 -15.91 5.35 -8.25
C PHE A 13 -14.49 5.40 -8.82
N GLN A 14 -14.31 6.06 -9.98
CA GLN A 14 -12.98 6.23 -10.59
C GLN A 14 -12.04 7.06 -9.71
N MET A 15 -12.53 8.12 -9.10
CA MET A 15 -11.73 8.95 -8.18
C MET A 15 -11.33 8.15 -6.94
N VAL A 16 -12.26 7.43 -6.32
CA VAL A 16 -11.99 6.61 -5.13
C VAL A 16 -11.01 5.49 -5.46
N GLY A 17 -11.22 4.77 -6.56
CA GLY A 17 -10.29 3.72 -7.02
C GLY A 17 -8.89 4.28 -7.29
N SER A 18 -8.80 5.41 -8.00
CA SER A 18 -7.52 6.08 -8.27
C SER A 18 -6.81 6.51 -6.98
N PHE A 19 -7.56 7.04 -6.01
CA PHE A 19 -7.02 7.40 -4.70
C PHE A 19 -6.52 6.17 -3.94
N MET A 20 -7.26 5.06 -3.93
CA MET A 20 -6.83 3.80 -3.32
C MET A 20 -5.53 3.28 -3.93
N ILE A 21 -5.41 3.31 -5.26
CA ILE A 21 -4.18 2.91 -5.96
C ILE A 21 -2.99 3.79 -5.52
N LEU A 22 -3.16 5.11 -5.48
CA LEU A 22 -2.11 6.03 -5.04
C LEU A 22 -1.69 5.77 -3.59
N CYS A 23 -2.66 5.57 -2.69
CA CYS A 23 -2.39 5.17 -1.31
C CYS A 23 -1.65 3.83 -1.23
N GLY A 24 -2.04 2.85 -2.05
CA GLY A 24 -1.40 1.54 -2.13
C GLY A 24 0.07 1.63 -2.58
N ILE A 25 0.35 2.43 -3.61
CA ILE A 25 1.71 2.72 -4.08
C ILE A 25 2.53 3.37 -2.96
N GLY A 26 1.96 4.38 -2.30
CA GLY A 26 2.61 5.09 -1.19
C GLY A 26 2.95 4.16 -0.02
N LEU A 27 1.99 3.33 0.42
CA LEU A 27 2.20 2.40 1.53
C LEU A 27 3.24 1.33 1.18
N ARG A 28 3.23 0.85 -0.06
CA ARG A 28 4.22 -0.11 -0.57
C ARG A 28 5.62 0.50 -0.64
N ALA A 29 5.76 1.73 -1.13
CA ALA A 29 7.02 2.45 -1.14
C ALA A 29 7.53 2.69 0.29
N HIS A 30 6.67 3.19 1.17
CA HIS A 30 6.98 3.44 2.57
C HIS A 30 7.48 2.17 3.29
N GLY A 31 6.81 1.03 3.10
CA GLY A 31 7.23 -0.25 3.67
C GLY A 31 8.65 -0.66 3.23
N LYS A 32 8.96 -0.51 1.94
CA LYS A 32 10.31 -0.79 1.40
C LYS A 32 11.37 0.15 1.96
N ILE A 33 11.06 1.45 2.02
CA ILE A 33 11.98 2.48 2.52
C ILE A 33 12.33 2.24 3.98
N ILE A 34 11.32 1.97 4.83
CA ILE A 34 11.54 1.76 6.27
C ILE A 34 12.28 0.45 6.56
N LEU A 35 12.03 -0.62 5.81
CA LEU A 35 12.79 -1.86 5.95
C LEU A 35 14.25 -1.69 5.50
N GLY A 36 14.49 -0.87 4.47
CA GLY A 36 15.83 -0.59 3.96
C GLY A 36 16.61 -1.87 3.62
N ARG A 37 17.79 -2.06 4.24
CA ARG A 37 18.64 -3.25 4.06
C ARG A 37 17.97 -4.57 4.45
N HIS A 38 16.93 -4.53 5.28
CA HIS A 38 16.19 -5.72 5.72
C HIS A 38 15.09 -6.13 4.75
N PHE A 39 14.80 -5.30 3.73
CA PHE A 39 13.83 -5.67 2.70
C PHE A 39 14.39 -6.76 1.80
N SER A 40 13.60 -7.81 1.57
CA SER A 40 13.91 -8.84 0.59
C SER A 40 12.65 -9.27 -0.14
N HIS A 41 12.80 -9.56 -1.43
CA HIS A 41 11.74 -10.15 -2.24
C HIS A 41 11.51 -11.64 -1.93
N SER A 42 12.51 -12.29 -1.32
CA SER A 42 12.48 -13.70 -0.93
C SER A 42 12.75 -13.83 0.58
N LEU A 43 12.34 -14.94 1.18
CA LEU A 43 12.71 -15.23 2.57
C LEU A 43 14.23 -15.33 2.68
N ARG A 44 14.83 -14.42 3.44
CA ARG A 44 16.28 -14.37 3.70
C ARG A 44 16.51 -14.30 5.20
N LEU A 45 17.39 -15.16 5.70
CA LEU A 45 17.94 -15.02 7.05
C LEU A 45 19.16 -14.09 6.97
N LEU A 46 19.08 -12.95 7.65
CA LEU A 46 20.23 -12.09 7.90
C LEU A 46 20.72 -12.38 9.33
N THR A 47 22.03 -12.50 9.51
CA THR A 47 22.65 -12.69 10.83
C THR A 47 22.27 -11.57 11.81
N ASP A 48 22.08 -10.35 11.30
CA ASP A 48 21.72 -9.16 12.08
C ASP A 48 20.29 -8.68 11.74
N HIS A 49 19.34 -9.60 11.57
CA HIS A 49 17.97 -9.21 11.25
C HIS A 49 17.28 -8.57 12.47
N GLU A 50 16.93 -7.30 12.35
CA GLU A 50 16.19 -6.57 13.39
C GLU A 50 14.70 -6.45 13.06
N LEU A 51 13.87 -6.61 14.10
CA LEU A 51 12.43 -6.39 13.96
C LEU A 51 12.12 -4.89 13.88
N VAL A 52 11.80 -4.42 12.67
CA VAL A 52 11.42 -3.02 12.44
C VAL A 52 9.99 -2.74 12.91
N LYS A 53 9.82 -1.75 13.80
CA LYS A 53 8.52 -1.29 14.31
C LYS A 53 8.19 0.17 13.96
N ALA A 54 9.04 0.82 13.17
CA ALA A 54 8.89 2.23 12.80
C ALA A 54 7.84 2.45 11.69
N GLY A 55 7.25 3.65 11.64
CA GLY A 55 6.27 4.04 10.64
C GLY A 55 5.04 3.12 10.60
N ALA A 56 4.59 2.72 9.41
CA ALA A 56 3.45 1.82 9.22
C ALA A 56 3.57 0.46 9.94
N PHE A 57 4.80 0.00 10.24
CA PHE A 57 5.04 -1.25 10.98
C PHE A 57 4.56 -1.20 12.44
N LYS A 58 4.27 -0.02 12.99
CA LYS A 58 3.61 0.13 14.30
C LYS A 58 2.17 -0.41 14.31
N TYR A 59 1.50 -0.40 13.16
CA TYR A 59 0.09 -0.75 13.04
C TYR A 59 -0.14 -2.00 12.18
N ILE A 60 0.70 -2.24 11.18
CA ILE A 60 0.50 -3.27 10.14
C ILE A 60 1.79 -4.04 9.94
N ARG A 61 1.78 -5.36 10.10
CA ARG A 61 2.99 -6.20 9.98
C ARG A 61 3.56 -6.24 8.56
N HIS A 62 2.70 -6.19 7.55
CA HIS A 62 3.09 -6.26 6.14
C HIS A 62 2.49 -5.09 5.33
N PRO A 63 2.96 -3.84 5.57
CA PRO A 63 2.40 -2.67 4.91
C PRO A 63 2.58 -2.71 3.39
N ALA A 64 3.67 -3.31 2.90
CA ALA A 64 3.87 -3.48 1.46
C ALA A 64 2.88 -4.43 0.80
N TYR A 65 2.37 -5.44 1.53
CA TYR A 65 1.36 -6.36 1.01
C TYR A 65 -0.02 -5.71 1.01
N LEU A 66 -0.37 -4.99 2.08
CA LEU A 66 -1.58 -4.18 2.09
C LEU A 66 -1.54 -3.13 0.97
N GLY A 67 -0.39 -2.50 0.74
CA GLY A 67 -0.21 -1.57 -0.37
C GLY A 67 -0.49 -2.23 -1.72
N THR A 68 0.00 -3.45 -1.96
CA THR A 68 -0.33 -4.22 -3.18
C THR A 68 -1.83 -4.52 -3.27
N LEU A 69 -2.50 -4.89 -2.18
CA LEU A 69 -3.93 -5.18 -2.18
C LEU A 69 -4.78 -3.95 -2.55
N LEU A 70 -4.33 -2.74 -2.24
CA LEU A 70 -5.03 -1.50 -2.62
C LEU A 70 -4.80 -1.11 -4.09
N ILE A 71 -3.82 -1.72 -4.76
CA ILE A 71 -3.47 -1.43 -6.16
C ILE A 71 -4.25 -2.33 -7.12
N VAL A 72 -4.52 -3.58 -6.72
CA VAL A 72 -5.15 -4.62 -7.56
C VAL A 72 -6.63 -4.75 -7.29
#